data_AF-A0A8G0KQK5-F1
#
_entry.id   AF-A0A8G0KQK5-F1
#
_cell.length_a   1.000
_cell.length_b   1.000
_cell.length_c   1.000
_cell.angle_alpha   90.00
_cell.angle_beta   90.00
_cell.angle_gamma   90.00
#
_symmetry.space_group_name_H-M   'P 1'
#
loop_
_entity.id
_entity.type
_entity.pdbx_description
1 polymer ?
#
loop_
_entity_poly.entity_id
_entity_poly.type
_entity_poly.pdbx_seq_one_letter_code
_entity_poly.pdbx_strand_id
1 'polypeptide(L)'
;MRVDLKDGGANGLDCKQVLKGMRDNTHTVTKCPWDNIPANVIQPTKPIIKQRTRSFVDLEKLALDGLNYHWERNKNHTVAKDVKINGESFEVYVHTRNTESRAMDDVNLVYNTNYNWLRSNNPGKVTGVKSFFANAAQYIPFVPLSESIYYNVGHLNNVYTFESDVLQKEAWTYVSDKLLYKNGKSKVDLDYSYTSAHEIGHTIIRAYAEGSGASADHSYQHKGSSGYSDTKPVSEGGFVYPLSGEIDLMKYYNNKVKINNKSSYIYFLDYDFERIVAEEKDVLGLIWLTKFKIK
;
A
#
# COMPACT_ATOMS: atom_id res chain seq x y z
N MET A 1 -18.87 4.11 -0.96
CA MET A 1 -17.91 4.61 0.03
C MET A 1 -17.48 6.03 -0.33
N ARG A 2 -17.21 6.90 0.64
CA ARG A 2 -16.70 8.26 0.42
C ARG A 2 -15.32 8.36 1.06
N VAL A 3 -14.33 8.75 0.28
CA VAL A 3 -12.94 8.94 0.69
C VAL A 3 -12.51 10.37 0.40
N ASP A 4 -11.49 10.88 1.08
CA ASP A 4 -10.90 12.20 0.78
C ASP A 4 -9.44 12.01 0.34
N LEU A 5 -9.20 11.99 -0.96
CA LEU A 5 -7.87 11.77 -1.56
C LEU A 5 -7.34 13.10 -2.09
N LYS A 6 -6.11 13.46 -1.70
CA LYS A 6 -5.42 14.69 -2.09
C LYS A 6 -4.19 14.39 -2.95
N ASP A 7 -3.80 15.34 -3.82
CA ASP A 7 -2.50 15.25 -4.51
C ASP A 7 -1.39 15.55 -3.51
N GLY A 8 -0.67 14.51 -3.10
CA GLY A 8 0.50 14.61 -2.24
C GLY A 8 1.76 15.05 -2.98
N GLY A 9 1.67 15.30 -4.29
CA GLY A 9 2.77 15.71 -5.14
C GLY A 9 3.68 14.55 -5.55
N ALA A 10 4.93 14.88 -5.87
CA ALA A 10 5.90 13.92 -6.36
C ALA A 10 7.25 14.06 -5.65
N ASN A 11 7.84 12.92 -5.31
CA ASN A 11 9.20 12.82 -4.80
C ASN A 11 10.15 12.43 -5.93
N GLY A 12 11.36 13.01 -5.86
CA GLY A 12 12.50 12.68 -6.71
C GLY A 12 12.40 13.10 -8.18
N LEU A 13 11.56 14.11 -8.47
CA LEU A 13 11.50 14.79 -9.77
C LEU A 13 12.15 16.19 -9.75
N ASP A 14 12.13 16.87 -8.60
CA ASP A 14 12.55 18.28 -8.52
C ASP A 14 14.07 18.44 -8.38
N CYS A 15 14.67 19.12 -9.35
CA CYS A 15 16.06 19.56 -9.25
C CYS A 15 16.16 20.87 -8.46
N LYS A 16 17.19 20.98 -7.63
CA LYS A 16 17.47 22.19 -6.82
C LYS A 16 18.83 22.76 -7.16
N GLN A 17 18.94 24.08 -7.04
CA GLN A 17 20.22 24.77 -7.11
C GLN A 17 20.97 24.59 -5.79
N VAL A 18 22.22 24.13 -5.84
CA VAL A 18 23.09 23.97 -4.67
C VAL A 18 24.42 24.65 -4.89
N LEU A 19 25.00 25.21 -3.82
CA LEU A 19 26.33 25.77 -3.87
C LEU A 19 27.38 24.66 -3.84
N LYS A 20 28.36 24.74 -4.72
CA LYS A 20 29.49 23.82 -4.82
C LYS A 20 30.79 24.61 -4.92
N GLY A 21 31.86 24.07 -4.36
CA GLY A 21 33.18 24.71 -4.30
C GLY A 21 33.56 25.16 -2.89
N MET A 22 34.82 25.57 -2.73
CA MET A 22 35.33 26.18 -1.51
C MET A 22 35.21 27.72 -1.60
N ARG A 23 35.51 28.41 -0.49
CA ARG A 23 35.25 29.85 -0.24
C ARG A 23 35.43 30.76 -1.47
N ASP A 24 36.50 30.60 -2.25
CA ASP A 24 36.84 31.49 -3.37
C ASP A 24 36.34 31.01 -4.75
N ASN A 25 35.79 29.80 -4.85
CA ASN A 25 35.28 29.19 -6.10
C ASN A 25 33.84 28.67 -5.97
N THR A 26 33.07 29.29 -5.07
CA THR A 26 31.68 28.90 -4.83
C THR A 26 30.84 29.28 -6.04
N HIS A 27 30.22 28.28 -6.68
CA HIS A 27 29.31 28.46 -7.80
C HIS A 27 28.07 27.59 -7.60
N THR A 28 26.98 28.00 -8.23
CA THR A 28 25.72 27.28 -8.17
C THR A 28 25.71 26.17 -9.22
N VAL A 29 25.33 24.96 -8.82
CA VAL A 29 25.09 23.84 -9.73
C VAL A 29 23.67 23.30 -9.52
N THR A 30 23.05 22.87 -10.61
CA THR A 30 21.80 22.11 -10.55
C THR A 30 22.12 20.72 -10.00
N LYS A 31 21.46 20.32 -8.91
CA LYS A 31 21.48 18.96 -8.37
C LYS A 31 20.07 18.37 -8.44
N CYS A 32 19.96 17.26 -9.14
CA CYS A 32 18.73 16.51 -9.30
C CYS A 32 18.71 15.26 -8.40
N PRO A 33 17.53 14.70 -8.06
CA PRO A 33 17.43 13.51 -7.22
C PRO A 33 18.14 12.29 -7.82
N TRP A 34 18.04 12.12 -9.14
CA TRP A 34 18.70 11.05 -9.87
C TRP A 34 20.23 11.16 -9.93
N ASP A 35 20.82 12.31 -9.57
CA ASP A 35 22.29 12.43 -9.47
C ASP A 35 22.85 11.64 -8.28
N ASN A 36 22.00 11.20 -7.35
CA ASN A 36 22.38 10.32 -6.25
C ASN A 36 22.30 8.83 -6.62
N ILE A 37 21.76 8.47 -7.79
CA ILE A 37 21.68 7.08 -8.26
C ILE A 37 23.08 6.67 -8.74
N PRO A 38 23.65 5.55 -8.24
CA PRO A 38 24.93 5.06 -8.69
C PRO A 38 24.95 4.78 -10.20
N ALA A 39 25.96 5.29 -10.92
CA ALA A 39 26.05 5.13 -12.36
C ALA A 39 26.05 3.66 -12.82
N ASN A 40 26.56 2.74 -11.99
CA ASN A 40 26.61 1.31 -12.28
C ASN A 40 25.23 0.61 -12.21
N VAL A 41 24.20 1.20 -11.59
CA VAL A 41 22.85 0.62 -11.55
C VAL A 41 21.94 1.16 -12.67
N ILE A 42 22.35 2.24 -13.34
CA ILE A 42 21.60 2.83 -14.45
C ILE A 42 21.89 2.04 -15.72
N GLN A 43 20.83 1.52 -16.35
CA GLN A 43 20.91 0.72 -17.58
C GLN A 43 19.84 1.19 -18.58
N PRO A 44 20.01 1.00 -19.90
CA PRO A 44 19.00 1.37 -20.89
C PRO A 44 17.62 0.74 -20.63
N THR A 45 17.60 -0.47 -20.06
CA THR A 45 16.38 -1.20 -19.67
C THR A 45 15.78 -0.75 -18.33
N LYS A 46 16.51 0.09 -17.58
CA LYS A 46 16.14 0.67 -16.28
C LYS A 46 16.36 2.19 -16.30
N PRO A 47 15.63 2.93 -17.16
CA PRO A 47 15.86 4.36 -17.36
C PRO A 47 15.54 5.18 -16.10
N ILE A 48 16.20 6.33 -15.96
CA ILE A 48 15.81 7.34 -14.97
C ILE A 48 14.47 7.95 -15.39
N ILE A 49 13.53 8.02 -14.44
CA ILE A 49 12.23 8.66 -14.63
C ILE A 49 12.37 10.14 -14.27
N LYS A 50 12.24 11.05 -15.23
CA LYS A 50 12.37 12.51 -14.99
C LYS A 50 11.05 13.25 -14.96
N GLN A 51 9.94 12.56 -15.20
CA GLN A 51 8.58 13.08 -15.17
C GLN A 51 7.63 11.98 -14.69
N ARG A 52 6.52 12.37 -14.05
CA ARG A 52 5.47 11.45 -13.60
C ARG A 52 5.02 10.52 -14.76
N THR A 53 5.10 9.21 -14.54
CA THR A 53 4.46 8.20 -15.42
C THR A 53 2.98 7.99 -15.07
N ARG A 54 2.54 8.50 -13.91
CA ARG A 54 1.16 8.57 -13.46
C ARG A 54 0.89 9.96 -12.89
N SER A 55 -0.16 10.60 -13.37
CA SER A 55 -0.69 11.84 -12.81
C SER A 55 -1.45 11.58 -11.51
N PHE A 56 -1.80 12.64 -10.77
CA PHE A 56 -2.70 12.50 -9.63
C PHE A 56 -4.04 11.86 -10.00
N VAL A 57 -4.63 12.23 -11.14
CA VAL A 57 -5.89 11.64 -11.62
C VAL A 57 -5.75 10.13 -11.85
N ASP A 58 -4.59 9.69 -12.34
CA ASP A 58 -4.32 8.26 -12.50
C ASP A 58 -4.20 7.56 -11.14
N LEU A 59 -3.48 8.16 -10.18
CA LEU A 59 -3.35 7.61 -8.83
C LEU A 59 -4.70 7.56 -8.10
N GLU A 60 -5.49 8.62 -8.17
CA GLU A 60 -6.85 8.69 -7.64
C GLU A 60 -7.70 7.56 -8.23
N LYS A 61 -7.67 7.41 -9.55
CA LYS A 61 -8.41 6.34 -10.23
C LYS A 61 -7.99 4.95 -9.75
N LEU A 62 -6.69 4.68 -9.65
CA LEU A 62 -6.17 3.40 -9.16
C LEU A 62 -6.60 3.13 -7.71
N ALA A 63 -6.52 4.13 -6.83
CA ALA A 63 -6.97 3.99 -5.45
C ALA A 63 -8.48 3.70 -5.36
N LEU A 64 -9.31 4.43 -6.11
CA LEU A 64 -10.76 4.21 -6.16
C LEU A 64 -11.12 2.85 -6.76
N ASP A 65 -10.47 2.44 -7.85
CA ASP A 65 -10.68 1.15 -8.50
C ASP A 65 -10.24 0.00 -7.57
N GLY A 66 -9.12 0.15 -6.86
CA GLY A 66 -8.66 -0.80 -5.85
C GLY A 66 -9.64 -0.94 -4.69
N LEU A 67 -10.15 0.16 -4.15
CA LEU A 67 -11.19 0.15 -3.12
C LEU A 67 -12.46 -0.56 -3.60
N ASN A 68 -12.91 -0.28 -4.82
CA ASN A 68 -14.08 -0.93 -5.38
C ASN A 68 -13.85 -2.43 -5.53
N TYR A 69 -12.72 -2.85 -6.09
CA TYR A 69 -12.41 -4.26 -6.32
C TYR A 69 -12.19 -5.02 -5.01
N HIS A 70 -11.31 -4.56 -4.13
CA HIS A 70 -10.89 -5.36 -2.98
C HIS A 70 -11.94 -5.39 -1.85
N TRP A 71 -12.91 -4.46 -1.81
CA TRP A 71 -13.96 -4.43 -0.77
C TRP A 71 -15.34 -4.88 -1.24
N GLU A 72 -15.50 -5.24 -2.52
CA GLU A 72 -16.74 -5.83 -3.04
C GLU A 72 -16.70 -7.36 -3.00
N ARG A 73 -17.88 -7.99 -3.00
CA ARG A 73 -18.04 -9.45 -3.01
C ARG A 73 -19.19 -9.82 -3.94
N ASN A 74 -18.90 -10.25 -5.16
CA ASN A 74 -19.91 -10.50 -6.18
C ASN A 74 -19.49 -11.58 -7.19
N LYS A 75 -20.41 -12.02 -8.04
CA LYS A 75 -20.18 -13.14 -8.97
C LYS A 75 -19.05 -12.92 -9.97
N ASN A 76 -18.73 -11.67 -10.32
CA ASN A 76 -17.72 -11.33 -11.33
C ASN A 76 -16.28 -11.55 -10.86
N HIS A 77 -16.10 -11.93 -9.60
CA HIS A 77 -14.90 -11.59 -8.85
C HIS A 77 -13.92 -12.73 -8.61
N THR A 78 -13.41 -13.56 -9.52
CA THR A 78 -12.54 -14.76 -9.22
C THR A 78 -12.84 -15.61 -7.94
N VAL A 79 -12.59 -15.11 -6.72
CA VAL A 79 -13.03 -15.60 -5.38
C VAL A 79 -14.21 -14.78 -4.79
N ALA A 80 -14.45 -14.79 -3.46
CA ALA A 80 -15.37 -13.91 -2.72
C ALA A 80 -16.67 -13.49 -3.45
N LYS A 81 -17.52 -14.48 -3.76
CA LYS A 81 -18.68 -14.29 -4.64
C LYS A 81 -19.89 -13.66 -3.95
N ASP A 82 -19.93 -13.70 -2.62
CA ASP A 82 -21.03 -13.20 -1.80
C ASP A 82 -20.58 -12.92 -0.36
N VAL A 83 -21.52 -12.38 0.42
CA VAL A 83 -21.52 -12.44 1.89
C VAL A 83 -22.74 -13.23 2.36
N LYS A 84 -22.63 -13.87 3.53
CA LYS A 84 -23.78 -14.53 4.17
C LYS A 84 -24.40 -13.64 5.24
N ILE A 85 -25.69 -13.35 5.11
CA ILE A 85 -26.49 -12.65 6.12
C ILE A 85 -27.66 -13.55 6.48
N ASN A 86 -27.72 -14.02 7.73
CA ASN A 86 -28.72 -14.99 8.20
C ASN A 86 -28.82 -16.27 7.32
N GLY A 87 -27.69 -16.72 6.76
CA GLY A 87 -27.62 -17.88 5.88
C GLY A 87 -28.01 -17.62 4.41
N GLU A 88 -28.55 -16.43 4.11
CA GLU A 88 -28.84 -16.01 2.74
C GLU A 88 -27.62 -15.34 2.10
N SER A 89 -27.52 -15.48 0.78
CA SER A 89 -26.35 -15.02 0.00
C SER A 89 -26.65 -13.68 -0.67
N PHE A 90 -25.78 -12.70 -0.45
CA PHE A 90 -25.91 -11.37 -1.05
C PHE A 90 -24.65 -10.98 -1.81
N GLU A 91 -24.83 -10.39 -2.99
CA GLU A 91 -23.75 -9.69 -3.68
C GLU A 91 -23.61 -8.28 -3.11
N VAL A 92 -22.37 -7.88 -2.84
CA VAL A 92 -22.00 -6.55 -2.37
C VAL A 92 -21.20 -5.87 -3.46
N TYR A 93 -21.63 -4.67 -3.86
CA TYR A 93 -20.95 -3.82 -4.82
C TYR A 93 -20.48 -2.55 -4.12
N VAL A 94 -19.21 -2.19 -4.29
CA VAL A 94 -18.64 -0.99 -3.69
C VAL A 94 -18.45 0.07 -4.77
N HIS A 95 -19.06 1.23 -4.55
CA HIS A 95 -18.86 2.42 -5.37
C HIS A 95 -18.21 3.52 -4.54
N THR A 96 -16.92 3.72 -4.77
CA THR A 96 -16.11 4.71 -4.07
C THR A 96 -16.13 6.03 -4.83
N ARG A 97 -16.17 7.14 -4.09
CA ARG A 97 -16.10 8.51 -4.62
C ARG A 97 -15.16 9.34 -3.77
N ASN A 98 -14.30 10.11 -4.41
CA ASN A 98 -13.50 11.12 -3.74
C ASN A 98 -14.36 12.37 -3.44
N THR A 99 -14.39 12.80 -2.17
CA THR A 99 -15.16 13.98 -1.71
C THR A 99 -14.74 14.37 -0.30
N GLU A 100 -14.78 15.66 0.01
CA GLU A 100 -14.54 16.18 1.37
C GLU A 100 -15.79 16.05 2.27
N SER A 101 -16.97 15.85 1.67
CA SER A 101 -18.23 15.84 2.40
C SER A 101 -18.57 14.47 2.93
N ARG A 102 -18.59 14.33 4.27
CA ARG A 102 -18.93 13.07 4.97
C ARG A 102 -18.04 11.91 4.50
N ALA A 103 -16.76 12.20 4.32
CA ALA A 103 -15.72 11.24 4.06
C ALA A 103 -14.92 10.94 5.34
N MET A 104 -14.03 9.98 5.22
CA MET A 104 -12.94 9.73 6.19
C MET A 104 -11.92 10.89 6.19
N ASP A 105 -10.91 10.78 7.07
CA ASP A 105 -9.74 11.68 7.09
C ASP A 105 -9.00 11.67 5.74
N ASP A 106 -8.27 12.73 5.45
CA ASP A 106 -7.65 12.93 4.15
C ASP A 106 -6.40 12.05 3.94
N VAL A 107 -6.20 11.60 2.70
CA VAL A 107 -5.06 10.76 2.32
C VAL A 107 -4.32 11.41 1.16
N ASN A 108 -3.02 11.63 1.33
CA ASN A 108 -2.16 12.10 0.26
C ASN A 108 -1.73 10.97 -0.67
N LEU A 109 -2.01 11.11 -1.95
CA LEU A 109 -1.51 10.20 -2.99
C LEU A 109 -0.21 10.75 -3.56
N VAL A 110 0.90 10.06 -3.32
CA VAL A 110 2.24 10.58 -3.64
C VAL A 110 2.88 9.73 -4.73
N TYR A 111 3.39 10.39 -5.78
CA TYR A 111 4.23 9.71 -6.78
C TYR A 111 5.68 9.67 -6.30
N ASN A 112 6.31 8.50 -6.22
CA ASN A 112 7.66 8.38 -5.68
C ASN A 112 8.62 7.70 -6.68
N THR A 113 9.68 8.41 -7.05
CA THR A 113 10.74 7.88 -7.94
C THR A 113 12.09 8.50 -7.61
N ASN A 114 13.21 7.90 -8.03
CA ASN A 114 14.60 8.39 -7.82
C ASN A 114 14.89 8.83 -6.37
N TYR A 115 14.23 8.19 -5.41
CA TYR A 115 14.24 8.58 -4.01
C TYR A 115 14.30 7.33 -3.15
N ASN A 116 14.22 7.48 -1.83
CA ASN A 116 14.07 6.32 -0.96
C ASN A 116 12.78 5.59 -1.28
N TRP A 117 12.78 4.27 -1.12
CA TRP A 117 11.53 3.52 -1.01
C TRP A 117 10.73 4.08 0.17
N LEU A 118 9.45 4.39 -0.05
CA LEU A 118 8.57 4.92 0.98
C LEU A 118 7.43 3.95 1.25
N ARG A 119 7.15 3.68 2.53
CA ARG A 119 6.04 2.83 2.97
C ARG A 119 4.77 3.67 3.07
N SER A 120 3.68 3.17 2.52
CA SER A 120 2.35 3.76 2.70
C SER A 120 1.87 3.59 4.14
N ASN A 121 1.06 4.52 4.64
CA ASN A 121 0.51 4.47 5.99
C ASN A 121 -0.98 4.81 5.98
N ASN A 122 -1.70 4.27 6.95
CA ASN A 122 -3.13 4.46 7.09
C ASN A 122 -3.55 5.90 7.46
N PRO A 123 -4.76 6.33 7.05
CA PRO A 123 -5.37 7.57 7.49
C PRO A 123 -5.98 7.50 8.89
N GLY A 124 -5.89 8.62 9.62
CA GLY A 124 -6.49 8.84 10.92
C GLY A 124 -5.46 9.11 12.03
N LYS A 125 -5.50 10.34 12.57
CA LYS A 125 -4.77 10.86 13.75
C LYS A 125 -4.04 9.83 14.61
N VAL A 126 -2.71 9.98 14.64
CA VAL A 126 -1.80 9.43 15.64
C VAL A 126 -2.12 10.06 17.02
N THR A 127 -3.12 9.56 17.74
CA THR A 127 -3.54 10.11 19.04
C THR A 127 -2.85 9.47 20.24
N GLY A 128 -1.85 8.60 20.05
CA GLY A 128 -1.13 8.02 21.19
C GLY A 128 0.22 7.37 20.87
N VAL A 129 0.97 7.12 21.94
CA VAL A 129 2.27 6.43 21.92
C VAL A 129 2.18 5.05 21.23
N LYS A 130 1.01 4.40 21.21
CA LYS A 130 0.76 3.13 20.49
C LYS A 130 0.62 3.30 18.96
N SER A 131 -0.08 4.32 18.46
CA SER A 131 -0.11 4.63 17.01
C SER A 131 1.24 5.14 16.53
N PHE A 132 2.02 5.77 17.43
CA PHE A 132 3.41 6.12 17.17
C PHE A 132 4.30 4.87 16.98
N PHE A 133 4.12 3.79 17.74
CA PHE A 133 4.85 2.53 17.52
C PHE A 133 4.26 1.61 16.43
N ALA A 134 2.98 1.78 16.07
CA ALA A 134 2.35 1.10 14.92
C ALA A 134 2.72 1.73 13.57
N ASN A 135 2.99 3.04 13.53
CA ASN A 135 3.44 3.74 12.34
C ASN A 135 4.96 4.05 12.35
N ALA A 136 5.64 3.83 13.47
CA ALA A 136 7.09 3.99 13.60
C ALA A 136 7.70 2.85 14.43
N ALA A 137 8.01 1.76 13.76
CA ALA A 137 9.10 0.91 14.23
C ALA A 137 10.42 1.67 14.06
N GLN A 138 10.89 2.24 15.17
CA GLN A 138 12.28 2.56 15.50
C GLN A 138 13.22 3.14 14.39
N TYR A 139 13.62 4.40 14.60
CA TYR A 139 14.90 4.99 14.14
C TYR A 139 15.07 5.41 12.66
N ILE A 140 14.06 6.02 12.04
CA ILE A 140 14.28 6.79 10.80
C ILE A 140 13.81 8.23 10.98
N PRO A 141 14.71 9.23 11.12
CA PRO A 141 14.35 10.64 11.28
C PRO A 141 13.74 11.29 10.00
N PHE A 142 13.30 10.49 9.02
CA PHE A 142 12.88 10.93 7.69
C PHE A 142 11.69 10.16 7.09
N VAL A 143 10.97 9.35 7.87
CA VAL A 143 9.67 8.82 7.43
C VAL A 143 8.61 9.86 7.80
N PRO A 144 8.00 10.55 6.83
CA PRO A 144 6.91 11.46 7.15
C PRO A 144 5.77 10.64 7.75
N LEU A 145 5.33 11.03 8.95
CA LEU A 145 4.14 10.51 9.65
C LEU A 145 2.84 10.94 8.93
N SER A 146 2.92 11.15 7.62
CA SER A 146 1.83 11.66 6.79
C SER A 146 0.93 10.50 6.38
N GLU A 147 -0.37 10.75 6.44
CA GLU A 147 -1.43 9.90 5.89
C GLU A 147 -1.23 9.87 4.38
N SER A 148 -0.52 8.86 3.88
CA SER A 148 0.02 8.87 2.52
C SER A 148 0.15 7.49 1.92
N ILE A 149 -0.23 7.37 0.65
CA ILE A 149 -0.05 6.17 -0.15
C ILE A 149 0.92 6.49 -1.29
N TYR A 150 2.01 5.72 -1.38
CA TYR A 150 3.11 5.97 -2.31
C TYR A 150 3.05 5.06 -3.54
N TYR A 151 3.03 5.68 -4.72
CA TYR A 151 3.28 4.99 -5.99
C TYR A 151 4.79 4.91 -6.22
N ASN A 152 5.39 3.82 -5.74
CA ASN A 152 6.83 3.57 -5.82
C ASN A 152 7.24 3.03 -7.20
N VAL A 153 8.03 3.79 -7.96
CA VAL A 153 8.44 3.41 -9.33
C VAL A 153 9.84 3.93 -9.69
N GLY A 154 10.52 3.25 -10.60
CA GLY A 154 11.85 3.63 -11.08
C GLY A 154 12.96 3.18 -10.13
N HIS A 155 14.04 3.96 -10.05
CA HIS A 155 15.15 3.69 -9.13
C HIS A 155 14.79 4.13 -7.72
N LEU A 156 14.74 3.19 -6.78
CA LEU A 156 14.38 3.41 -5.39
C LEU A 156 15.51 2.96 -4.48
N ASN A 157 15.87 3.79 -3.52
CA ASN A 157 16.92 3.53 -2.55
C ASN A 157 16.35 2.76 -1.35
N ASN A 158 16.93 1.60 -1.03
CA ASN A 158 16.49 0.70 0.03
C ASN A 158 17.29 0.85 1.33
N VAL A 159 18.21 1.81 1.44
CA VAL A 159 19.13 1.96 2.59
C VAL A 159 18.38 2.12 3.93
N TYR A 160 17.10 2.47 3.91
CA TYR A 160 16.28 2.69 5.11
C TYR A 160 15.14 1.69 5.30
N THR A 161 15.09 0.55 4.60
CA THR A 161 13.98 -0.41 4.77
C THR A 161 14.23 -1.33 5.96
N PHE A 162 13.47 -1.15 7.05
CA PHE A 162 13.50 -2.03 8.23
C PHE A 162 12.66 -3.33 8.08
N GLU A 163 12.09 -3.60 6.91
CA GLU A 163 11.42 -4.87 6.61
C GLU A 163 12.01 -5.48 5.32
N SER A 164 13.26 -5.93 5.41
CA SER A 164 14.03 -6.51 4.29
C SER A 164 13.63 -7.96 3.95
N ASP A 165 12.38 -8.36 4.21
CA ASP A 165 11.86 -9.58 3.61
C ASP A 165 11.34 -9.30 2.19
N VAL A 166 10.93 -8.07 1.87
CA VAL A 166 10.31 -7.75 0.57
C VAL A 166 11.26 -7.08 -0.43
N LEU A 167 12.37 -6.47 0.03
CA LEU A 167 13.31 -5.76 -0.86
C LEU A 167 14.76 -6.17 -0.61
N GLN A 168 15.51 -6.27 -1.71
CA GLN A 168 16.82 -6.91 -1.80
C GLN A 168 17.88 -6.26 -0.90
N LYS A 169 18.96 -7.00 -0.62
CA LYS A 169 20.20 -6.52 0.04
C LYS A 169 20.87 -5.32 -0.67
N GLU A 170 20.41 -4.96 -1.87
CA GLU A 170 20.99 -3.92 -2.71
C GLU A 170 20.48 -2.53 -2.28
N ALA A 171 21.40 -1.56 -2.21
CA ALA A 171 21.09 -0.19 -1.84
C ALA A 171 20.11 0.50 -2.80
N TRP A 172 20.00 0.04 -4.04
CA TRP A 172 19.08 0.58 -5.04
C TRP A 172 18.37 -0.55 -5.79
N THR A 173 17.04 -0.48 -5.90
CA THR A 173 16.22 -1.40 -6.70
C THR A 173 15.50 -0.63 -7.80
N TYR A 174 15.26 -1.28 -8.94
CA TYR A 174 14.46 -0.70 -10.01
C TYR A 174 13.08 -1.37 -10.08
N VAL A 175 12.03 -0.59 -9.84
CA VAL A 175 10.64 -1.02 -9.97
C VAL A 175 10.09 -0.52 -11.30
N SER A 176 9.74 -1.45 -12.19
CA SER A 176 9.27 -1.13 -13.53
C SER A 176 7.75 -1.19 -13.60
N ASP A 177 7.12 -0.06 -13.93
CA ASP A 177 5.68 0.02 -14.24
C ASP A 177 5.30 -0.67 -15.56
N LYS A 178 6.29 -1.17 -16.31
CA LYS A 178 6.10 -1.98 -17.52
C LYS A 178 5.98 -3.48 -17.24
N LEU A 179 6.17 -3.93 -15.99
CA LEU A 179 5.94 -5.33 -15.63
C LEU A 179 4.45 -5.63 -15.67
N LEU A 180 4.06 -6.58 -16.51
CA LEU A 180 2.66 -6.88 -16.77
C LEU A 180 2.15 -8.04 -15.91
N TYR A 181 0.90 -7.92 -15.48
CA TYR A 181 0.09 -8.98 -14.90
C TYR A 181 -0.70 -9.72 -15.99
N LYS A 182 -1.41 -10.80 -15.62
CA LYS A 182 -2.08 -11.76 -16.53
C LYS A 182 -2.94 -11.10 -17.63
N ASN A 183 -3.52 -9.94 -17.34
CA ASN A 183 -4.44 -9.19 -18.21
C ASN A 183 -3.79 -7.96 -18.88
N GLY A 184 -2.46 -7.88 -18.90
CA GLY A 184 -1.73 -6.75 -19.48
C GLY A 184 -1.75 -5.47 -18.63
N LYS A 185 -2.32 -5.50 -17.42
CA LYS A 185 -2.22 -4.39 -16.46
C LYS A 185 -0.82 -4.31 -15.86
N SER A 186 -0.38 -3.11 -15.50
CA SER A 186 0.87 -2.94 -14.76
C SER A 186 0.76 -3.57 -13.38
N LYS A 187 1.77 -4.36 -12.99
CA LYS A 187 1.89 -4.91 -11.64
C LYS A 187 2.05 -3.81 -10.58
N VAL A 188 2.70 -2.69 -10.92
CA VAL A 188 2.87 -1.55 -10.01
C VAL A 188 1.54 -0.82 -9.81
N ASP A 189 0.73 -0.67 -10.86
CA ASP A 189 -0.62 -0.11 -10.75
C ASP A 189 -1.53 -1.00 -9.87
N LEU A 190 -1.43 -2.32 -10.02
CA LEU A 190 -2.19 -3.28 -9.20
C LEU A 190 -1.73 -3.28 -7.74
N ASP A 191 -0.42 -3.26 -7.50
CA ASP A 191 0.15 -3.14 -6.16
C ASP A 191 -0.31 -1.86 -5.48
N TYR A 192 -0.22 -0.71 -6.16
CA TYR A 192 -0.72 0.55 -5.64
C TYR A 192 -2.23 0.53 -5.32
N SER A 193 -3.03 -0.07 -6.20
CA SER A 193 -4.48 -0.23 -5.99
C SER A 193 -4.78 -1.11 -4.77
N TYR A 194 -4.05 -2.21 -4.61
CA TYR A 194 -4.10 -3.11 -3.47
C TYR A 194 -3.70 -2.38 -2.17
N THR A 195 -2.53 -1.73 -2.16
CA THR A 195 -2.05 -0.95 -1.01
C THR A 195 -3.05 0.12 -0.62
N SER A 196 -3.62 0.83 -1.60
CA SER A 196 -4.65 1.85 -1.30
C SER A 196 -5.86 1.26 -0.58
N ALA A 197 -6.34 0.09 -1.05
CA ALA A 197 -7.46 -0.60 -0.42
C ALA A 197 -7.13 -1.13 0.98
N HIS A 198 -5.88 -1.55 1.20
CA HIS A 198 -5.36 -2.01 2.49
C HIS A 198 -5.27 -0.87 3.50
N GLU A 199 -4.57 0.21 3.15
CA GLU A 199 -4.31 1.33 4.06
C GLU A 199 -5.60 2.03 4.47
N ILE A 200 -6.50 2.31 3.52
CA ILE A 200 -7.83 2.87 3.81
C ILE A 200 -8.71 1.85 4.54
N GLY A 201 -8.48 0.55 4.29
CA GLY A 201 -9.13 -0.54 5.00
C GLY A 201 -8.95 -0.49 6.51
N HIS A 202 -7.79 -0.02 6.98
CA HIS A 202 -7.55 0.17 8.41
C HIS A 202 -8.55 1.13 9.06
N THR A 203 -8.96 2.20 8.37
CA THR A 203 -9.95 3.15 8.88
C THR A 203 -11.34 2.52 8.97
N ILE A 204 -11.70 1.66 8.01
CA ILE A 204 -12.98 0.93 8.02
C ILE A 204 -13.03 -0.03 9.20
N ILE A 205 -12.01 -0.89 9.35
CA ILE A 205 -11.95 -1.88 10.43
C ILE A 205 -11.90 -1.19 11.79
N ARG A 206 -11.10 -0.12 11.92
CA ARG A 206 -11.02 0.67 13.14
C ARG A 206 -12.37 1.26 13.51
N ALA A 207 -13.05 1.93 12.58
CA ALA A 207 -14.34 2.56 12.84
C ALA A 207 -15.40 1.52 13.27
N TYR A 208 -15.41 0.35 12.65
CA TYR A 208 -16.29 -0.75 13.04
C TYR A 208 -15.94 -1.32 14.43
N ALA A 209 -14.65 -1.56 14.70
CA ALA A 209 -14.18 -2.07 15.98
C ALA A 209 -14.53 -1.10 17.13
N GLU A 210 -14.14 0.17 17.00
CA GLU A 210 -14.44 1.20 18.01
C GLU A 210 -15.96 1.39 18.18
N GLY A 211 -16.72 1.40 17.08
CA GLY A 211 -18.18 1.51 17.10
C GLY A 211 -18.91 0.32 17.72
N SER A 212 -18.29 -0.86 17.73
CA SER A 212 -18.82 -2.08 18.35
C SER A 212 -18.27 -2.34 19.77
N GLY A 213 -17.40 -1.46 20.29
CA GLY A 213 -16.77 -1.60 21.60
C GLY A 213 -15.55 -2.55 21.64
N ALA A 214 -15.02 -2.94 20.48
CA ALA A 214 -13.82 -3.74 20.33
C ALA A 214 -12.55 -2.87 20.19
N SER A 215 -11.37 -3.48 20.36
CA SER A 215 -10.08 -2.79 20.22
C SER A 215 -9.73 -2.53 18.75
N ALA A 216 -9.22 -1.32 18.46
CA ALA A 216 -8.63 -0.96 17.17
C ALA A 216 -7.33 -1.74 16.87
N ASP A 217 -6.71 -2.39 17.87
CA ASP A 217 -5.49 -3.19 17.69
C ASP A 217 -5.67 -4.31 16.65
N HIS A 218 -6.89 -4.81 16.47
CA HIS A 218 -7.21 -5.80 15.44
C HIS A 218 -6.89 -5.29 14.02
N SER A 219 -7.07 -3.98 13.79
CA SER A 219 -6.71 -3.32 12.55
C SER A 219 -5.18 -3.21 12.44
N TYR A 220 -4.52 -2.63 13.44
CA TYR A 220 -3.07 -2.37 13.41
C TYR A 220 -2.19 -3.62 13.41
N GLN A 221 -2.67 -4.73 13.96
CA GLN A 221 -1.97 -6.01 13.98
C GLN A 221 -2.34 -6.91 12.80
N HIS A 222 -2.98 -6.35 11.76
CA HIS A 222 -3.35 -7.07 10.55
C HIS A 222 -4.13 -8.35 10.86
N LYS A 223 -5.16 -8.21 11.70
CA LYS A 223 -5.95 -9.32 12.24
C LYS A 223 -5.15 -10.37 13.02
N GLY A 224 -4.09 -9.92 13.70
CA GLY A 224 -3.18 -10.74 14.47
C GLY A 224 -2.09 -11.43 13.64
N SER A 225 -2.05 -11.24 12.32
CA SER A 225 -1.00 -11.78 11.45
C SER A 225 0.34 -11.05 11.56
N SER A 226 0.36 -9.88 12.21
CA SER A 226 1.57 -9.11 12.51
C SER A 226 1.60 -8.67 13.97
N GLY A 227 2.76 -8.18 14.41
CA GLY A 227 2.83 -7.23 15.51
C GLY A 227 2.38 -5.84 15.05
N TYR A 228 2.90 -4.79 15.68
CA TYR A 228 2.67 -3.42 15.23
C TYR A 228 3.51 -3.00 14.00
N SER A 229 4.43 -3.86 13.56
CA SER A 229 5.22 -3.66 12.34
C SER A 229 5.39 -4.99 11.62
N ASP A 230 6.14 -5.92 12.24
CA ASP A 230 6.59 -7.13 11.55
C ASP A 230 5.50 -8.19 11.41
N THR A 231 5.54 -8.87 10.26
CA THR A 231 4.76 -10.09 10.02
C THR A 231 5.16 -11.14 11.05
N LYS A 232 4.19 -11.77 11.70
CA LYS A 232 4.49 -12.85 12.65
C LYS A 232 5.02 -14.07 11.88
N PRO A 233 6.10 -14.70 12.37
CA PRO A 233 6.53 -15.99 11.84
C PRO A 233 5.40 -17.04 11.95
N VAL A 234 5.38 -18.01 11.04
CA VAL A 234 4.41 -19.12 11.08
C VAL A 234 4.50 -19.90 12.40
N SER A 235 5.71 -20.04 12.97
CA SER A 235 5.94 -20.67 14.28
C SER A 235 5.28 -19.94 15.45
N GLU A 236 4.89 -18.68 15.27
CA GLU A 236 4.28 -17.82 16.29
C GLU A 236 2.81 -17.51 15.97
N GLY A 237 2.18 -18.31 15.10
CA GLY A 237 0.79 -18.13 14.69
C GLY A 237 0.57 -17.18 13.51
N GLY A 238 1.64 -16.83 12.80
CA GLY A 238 1.55 -16.13 11.52
C GLY A 238 0.99 -17.00 10.39
N PHE A 239 0.61 -16.35 9.29
CA PHE A 239 -0.05 -17.02 8.16
C PHE A 239 0.90 -17.19 6.98
N VAL A 240 0.83 -18.33 6.30
CA VAL A 240 1.51 -18.56 5.02
C VAL A 240 0.66 -17.95 3.91
N TYR A 241 1.30 -17.34 2.91
CA TYR A 241 0.61 -16.82 1.73
C TYR A 241 -0.24 -17.93 1.07
N PRO A 242 -1.57 -17.74 0.89
CA PRO A 242 -2.44 -18.82 0.43
C PRO A 242 -2.35 -19.01 -1.09
N LEU A 243 -2.08 -20.26 -1.50
CA LEU A 243 -1.93 -20.65 -2.91
C LEU A 243 -3.26 -20.91 -3.62
N SER A 244 -4.37 -20.96 -2.89
CA SER A 244 -5.74 -21.11 -3.40
C SER A 244 -6.72 -20.37 -2.50
N GLY A 245 -7.95 -20.14 -2.99
CA GLY A 245 -8.98 -19.42 -2.24
C GLY A 245 -8.69 -17.93 -2.07
N GLU A 246 -9.41 -17.28 -1.17
CA GLU A 246 -9.26 -15.86 -0.85
C GLU A 246 -7.89 -15.58 -0.19
N ILE A 247 -7.28 -14.47 -0.57
CA ILE A 247 -6.19 -13.82 0.16
C ILE A 247 -6.82 -12.66 0.91
N ASP A 248 -6.77 -12.68 2.24
CA ASP A 248 -7.36 -11.63 3.06
C ASP A 248 -6.58 -10.33 2.87
N LEU A 249 -7.25 -9.31 2.34
CA LEU A 249 -6.70 -7.98 2.09
C LEU A 249 -5.94 -7.43 3.30
N MET A 250 -6.40 -7.71 4.52
CA MET A 250 -5.92 -7.06 5.74
C MET A 250 -4.92 -7.90 6.53
N LYS A 251 -4.49 -9.06 6.02
CA LYS A 251 -3.46 -9.90 6.65
C LYS A 251 -2.11 -9.72 5.97
N TYR A 252 -1.06 -9.75 6.78
CA TYR A 252 0.30 -9.96 6.31
C TYR A 252 0.61 -11.46 6.25
N TYR A 253 1.38 -11.84 5.23
CA TYR A 253 1.66 -13.23 4.94
C TYR A 253 3.16 -13.49 4.86
N ASN A 254 3.57 -14.64 5.38
CA ASN A 254 4.89 -15.19 5.17
C ASN A 254 4.98 -15.64 3.70
N ASN A 255 5.81 -14.95 2.92
CA ASN A 255 5.90 -15.12 1.47
C ASN A 255 6.77 -16.31 1.04
N LYS A 256 7.50 -16.93 1.98
CA LYS A 256 8.21 -18.18 1.73
C LYS A 256 7.23 -19.35 1.74
N VAL A 257 6.90 -19.83 0.56
CA VAL A 257 5.90 -20.90 0.33
C VAL A 257 6.55 -22.16 -0.24
N LYS A 258 5.84 -23.29 -0.22
CA LYS A 258 6.24 -24.51 -0.94
C LYS A 258 5.31 -24.73 -2.12
N ILE A 259 5.86 -24.78 -3.33
CA ILE A 259 5.13 -25.09 -4.56
C ILE A 259 5.77 -26.36 -5.14
N ASN A 260 4.99 -27.42 -5.33
CA ASN A 260 5.48 -28.72 -5.83
C ASN A 260 6.72 -29.23 -5.07
N ASN A 261 6.68 -29.18 -3.72
CA ASN A 261 7.79 -29.52 -2.82
C ASN A 261 9.06 -28.68 -2.95
N LYS A 262 9.04 -27.58 -3.70
CA LYS A 262 10.16 -26.63 -3.80
C LYS A 262 9.84 -25.34 -3.04
N SER A 263 10.81 -24.87 -2.27
CA SER A 263 10.70 -23.56 -1.61
C SER A 263 10.67 -22.47 -2.70
N SER A 264 9.68 -21.59 -2.61
CA SER A 264 9.48 -20.44 -3.49
C SER A 264 9.23 -19.20 -2.64
N TYR A 265 9.47 -18.02 -3.20
CA TYR A 265 9.20 -16.75 -2.55
C TYR A 265 8.25 -15.92 -3.40
N ILE A 266 7.13 -15.47 -2.82
CA ILE A 266 6.20 -14.59 -3.51
C ILE A 266 6.68 -13.15 -3.34
N TYR A 267 7.16 -12.55 -4.42
CA TYR A 267 7.53 -11.15 -4.44
C TYR A 267 6.26 -10.27 -4.50
N PHE A 268 6.31 -9.04 -3.99
CA PHE A 268 5.11 -8.20 -3.89
C PHE A 268 4.44 -7.90 -5.25
N LEU A 269 5.22 -7.80 -6.33
CA LEU A 269 4.68 -7.67 -7.70
C LEU A 269 4.17 -8.99 -8.30
N ASP A 270 4.33 -10.10 -7.60
CA ASP A 270 3.89 -11.44 -8.01
C ASP A 270 2.70 -11.94 -7.19
N TYR A 271 2.08 -11.07 -6.40
CA TYR A 271 0.81 -11.37 -5.74
C TYR A 271 -0.28 -11.71 -6.76
N ASP A 272 -1.21 -12.56 -6.31
CA ASP A 272 -2.39 -12.90 -7.07
C ASP A 272 -3.48 -11.87 -6.77
N PHE A 273 -3.31 -10.67 -7.32
CA PHE A 273 -4.17 -9.50 -7.06
C PHE A 273 -5.67 -9.79 -7.23
N GLU A 274 -6.03 -10.73 -8.11
CA GLU A 274 -7.42 -11.13 -8.32
C GLU A 274 -8.05 -11.91 -7.16
N ARG A 275 -7.22 -12.53 -6.30
CA ARG A 275 -7.67 -13.27 -5.11
C ARG A 275 -7.60 -12.45 -3.83
N ILE A 276 -7.04 -11.25 -3.88
CA ILE A 276 -6.95 -10.36 -2.71
C ILE A 276 -8.28 -9.64 -2.53
N VAL A 277 -8.92 -9.87 -1.39
CA VAL A 277 -10.26 -9.37 -1.07
C VAL A 277 -10.41 -9.18 0.44
N ALA A 278 -11.17 -8.18 0.86
CA ALA A 278 -11.54 -8.00 2.25
C ALA A 278 -12.39 -9.20 2.71
N GLU A 279 -12.10 -9.72 3.90
CA GLU A 279 -12.83 -10.87 4.45
C GLU A 279 -14.32 -10.54 4.62
N GLU A 280 -15.19 -11.55 4.56
CA GLU A 280 -16.64 -11.38 4.66
C GLU A 280 -17.04 -10.52 5.86
N LYS A 281 -16.41 -10.78 7.02
CA LYS A 281 -16.67 -10.02 8.25
C LYS A 281 -16.31 -8.54 8.14
N ASP A 282 -15.26 -8.18 7.40
CA ASP A 282 -14.89 -6.77 7.21
C ASP A 282 -15.88 -6.07 6.29
N VAL A 283 -16.31 -6.74 5.23
CA VAL A 283 -17.34 -6.23 4.31
C VAL A 283 -18.68 -6.04 5.04
N LEU A 284 -19.05 -6.97 5.91
CA LEU A 284 -20.21 -6.82 6.80
C LEU A 284 -20.02 -5.65 7.79
N GLY A 285 -18.81 -5.45 8.31
CA GLY A 285 -18.47 -4.27 9.12
C GLY A 285 -18.63 -2.95 8.36
N LEU A 286 -18.20 -2.91 7.09
CA LEU A 286 -18.41 -1.77 6.19
C LEU A 286 -19.91 -1.51 5.98
N ILE A 287 -20.70 -2.56 5.73
CA ILE A 287 -22.16 -2.44 5.60
C ILE A 287 -22.78 -1.90 6.89
N TRP A 288 -22.35 -2.41 8.06
CA TRP A 288 -22.83 -1.94 9.36
C TRP A 288 -22.56 -0.44 9.56
N LEU A 289 -21.38 0.05 9.15
CA LEU A 289 -21.00 1.46 9.25
C LEU A 289 -21.87 2.39 8.40
N THR A 290 -22.50 1.88 7.35
CA THR A 290 -23.49 2.67 6.58
C THR A 290 -24.75 2.99 7.38
N LYS A 291 -24.97 2.30 8.52
CA LYS A 291 -26.18 2.37 9.35
C LYS A 291 -27.44 2.09 8.53
N PHE A 292 -27.33 1.25 7.51
CA PHE A 292 -28.45 0.87 6.66
C PHE A 292 -29.55 0.25 7.53
N LYS A 293 -30.78 0.75 7.37
CA LYS A 293 -31.96 0.15 7.98
C LYS A 293 -32.61 -0.73 6.94
N ILE A 294 -32.58 -2.04 7.18
CA ILE A 294 -33.42 -2.98 6.42
C ILE A 294 -34.86 -2.65 6.80
N LYS A 295 -35.67 -2.28 5.81
CA LYS A 295 -37.11 -2.02 5.97
C LYS A 295 -37.88 -3.30 5.68
#